data_AF-A0A7C9KXX5-F1
#
_entry.id   AF-A0A7C9KXX5-F1
#
_cell.length_a   1.000
_cell.length_b   1.000
_cell.length_c   1.000
_cell.angle_alpha   90.00
_cell.angle_beta   90.00
_cell.angle_gamma   90.00
#
_symmetry.space_group_name_H-M   'P 1'
#
loop_
_entity.id
_entity.type
_entity.pdbx_description
1 polymer ?
#
loop_
_entity_poly.entity_id
_entity_poly.type
_entity_poly.pdbx_seq_one_letter_code
_entity_poly.pdbx_strand_id
1 'polypeptide(L)'
;MADVAGPPRRRRLLLIGVAIGLAFCAVVLLWRRDIDAPTAARLADRLRAQYSHGSGEGLAMFAPREDARWADGWEFRWRYRPCPERASLRIWISRDGRRASYAELPACDDGFGTGRAPLKV
;
A
#
# COMPACT_ATOMS: atom_id res chain seq x y z
N MET A 1 53.78 -25.53 12.41
CA MET A 1 52.54 -25.93 11.73
C MET A 1 51.45 -26.00 12.79
N ALA A 2 50.52 -25.05 12.81
CA ALA A 2 49.48 -25.02 13.82
C ALA A 2 48.33 -25.93 13.40
N ASP A 3 48.14 -27.04 14.12
CA ASP A 3 46.96 -27.89 14.03
C ASP A 3 45.74 -27.09 14.47
N VAL A 4 44.96 -26.59 13.50
CA VAL A 4 43.64 -26.03 13.77
C VAL A 4 42.72 -27.21 14.05
N ALA A 5 42.68 -27.64 15.31
CA ALA A 5 41.73 -28.63 15.80
C ALA A 5 40.31 -28.17 15.44
N GLY A 6 39.71 -28.83 14.45
CA GLY A 6 38.36 -28.53 13.99
C GLY A 6 37.35 -28.68 15.14
N PRO A 7 36.27 -27.87 15.15
CA PRO A 7 35.30 -27.89 16.23
C PRO A 7 34.70 -29.31 16.40
N PRO A 8 34.46 -29.77 17.65
CA PRO A 8 33.91 -31.10 17.90
C PRO A 8 32.55 -31.26 17.19
N ARG A 9 32.25 -32.47 16.71
CA ARG A 9 31.11 -32.80 15.83
C ARG A 9 29.76 -32.21 16.30
N ARG A 10 29.55 -32.15 17.62
CA ARG A 10 28.36 -31.54 18.27
C ARG A 10 28.28 -30.02 18.09
N ARG A 11 29.40 -29.31 18.22
CA ARG A 11 29.50 -27.85 18.00
C ARG A 11 29.23 -27.51 16.53
N ARG A 12 29.68 -28.36 15.61
CA ARG A 12 29.40 -28.21 14.16
C ARG A 12 27.91 -28.37 13.85
N LEU A 13 27.24 -29.36 14.45
CA LEU A 13 25.79 -29.55 14.30
C LEU A 13 24.98 -28.38 14.88
N LEU A 14 25.38 -27.86 16.04
CA LEU A 14 24.74 -26.67 16.64
C LEU A 14 24.87 -25.44 15.74
N LEU A 15 26.06 -25.18 15.17
CA LEU A 15 26.27 -24.06 14.26
C LEU A 15 25.44 -24.20 12.98
N ILE A 16 25.31 -25.42 12.44
CA ILE A 16 24.45 -25.69 11.28
C ILE A 16 22.98 -25.41 11.63
N GLY A 17 22.51 -25.86 12.79
CA GLY A 17 21.14 -25.60 13.24
C GLY A 17 20.84 -24.11 13.39
N VAL A 18 21.77 -23.35 13.99
CA VAL A 18 21.65 -21.89 14.12
C VAL A 18 21.66 -21.21 12.74
N ALA A 19 22.56 -21.63 11.84
CA ALA A 19 22.62 -21.07 10.49
C ALA A 19 21.33 -21.33 9.69
N ILE A 20 20.76 -22.53 9.78
CA ILE A 20 19.48 -22.87 9.14
C ILE A 20 18.34 -22.04 9.75
N GLY A 21 18.30 -21.90 11.08
CA GLY A 21 17.29 -21.08 11.76
C GLY A 21 17.36 -19.62 11.32
N LEU A 22 18.55 -19.04 11.26
CA LEU A 22 18.76 -17.67 10.78
C LEU A 22 18.39 -17.51 9.31
N ALA A 23 18.77 -18.47 8.45
CA ALA A 23 18.39 -18.45 7.04
C ALA A 23 16.86 -18.53 6.85
N PHE A 24 16.18 -19.37 7.63
CA PHE A 24 14.73 -19.48 7.60
C PHE A 24 14.05 -18.19 8.06
N CYS A 25 14.49 -17.59 9.18
CA CYS A 25 14.00 -16.29 9.64
C CYS A 25 14.23 -15.20 8.59
N ALA A 26 15.41 -15.18 7.95
CA ALA A 26 15.70 -14.21 6.88
C ALA A 26 14.74 -14.39 5.70
N VAL A 27 14.49 -15.62 5.26
CA VAL A 27 13.52 -15.90 4.19
C VAL A 27 12.13 -15.41 4.59
N VAL A 28 11.63 -15.75 5.80
CA VAL A 28 10.29 -15.33 6.24
C VAL A 28 10.18 -13.80 6.35
N LEU A 29 11.20 -13.12 6.88
CA LEU A 29 11.21 -11.66 7.01
C LEU A 29 11.28 -10.95 5.65
N LEU A 30 12.00 -11.55 4.68
CA LEU A 30 12.13 -11.03 3.32
C LEU A 30 10.96 -11.45 2.42
N TRP A 31 10.17 -12.44 2.83
CA TRP A 31 9.02 -12.89 2.08
C TRP A 31 7.91 -11.84 2.16
N ARG A 32 7.93 -10.90 1.21
CA ARG A 32 6.85 -9.94 1.02
C ARG A 32 5.64 -10.71 0.50
N ARG A 33 4.61 -10.83 1.33
CA ARG A 33 3.30 -11.31 0.87
C ARG A 33 2.65 -10.20 0.07
N ASP A 34 2.44 -10.47 -1.21
CA ASP A 34 1.57 -9.68 -2.05
C ASP A 34 0.14 -9.75 -1.48
N ILE A 35 -0.53 -8.61 -1.41
CA ILE A 35 -1.94 -8.58 -1.02
C ILE A 35 -2.82 -8.99 -2.21
N ASP A 36 -4.02 -9.49 -1.94
CA ASP A 36 -5.01 -9.78 -2.97
C ASP A 36 -5.83 -8.53 -3.31
N ALA A 37 -6.47 -8.54 -4.49
CA ALA A 37 -7.28 -7.41 -4.97
C ALA A 37 -8.40 -7.00 -3.98
N PRO A 38 -9.14 -7.92 -3.33
CA PRO A 38 -10.10 -7.56 -2.29
C PRO A 38 -9.50 -6.84 -1.08
N THR A 39 -8.28 -7.18 -0.68
CA THR A 39 -7.60 -6.49 0.43
C THR A 39 -7.13 -5.10 0.02
N ALA A 40 -6.60 -4.96 -1.19
CA ALA A 40 -6.26 -3.66 -1.76
C ALA A 40 -7.50 -2.75 -1.85
N ALA A 41 -8.62 -3.27 -2.35
CA ALA A 41 -9.90 -2.56 -2.41
C ALA A 41 -10.37 -2.04 -1.05
N ARG A 42 -10.36 -2.90 -0.01
CA ARG A 42 -10.73 -2.50 1.36
C ARG A 42 -9.79 -1.46 1.97
N LEU A 43 -8.51 -1.46 1.59
CA LEU A 43 -7.59 -0.43 2.01
C LEU A 43 -7.91 0.90 1.31
N ALA A 44 -8.17 0.87 0.01
CA ALA A 44 -8.54 2.04 -0.77
C ALA A 44 -9.85 2.68 -0.27
N ASP A 45 -10.87 1.87 0.04
CA ASP A 45 -12.15 2.35 0.58
C ASP A 45 -11.97 3.06 1.93
N ARG A 46 -11.09 2.55 2.80
CA ARG A 46 -10.73 3.19 4.07
C ARG A 46 -10.02 4.52 3.85
N LEU A 47 -9.07 4.57 2.91
CA LEU A 47 -8.34 5.79 2.57
C LEU A 47 -9.27 6.86 1.96
N ARG A 48 -10.24 6.46 1.13
CA ARG A 48 -11.29 7.37 0.64
C ARG A 48 -12.15 7.91 1.78
N ALA A 49 -12.57 7.06 2.72
CA ALA A 49 -13.37 7.50 3.87
C ALA A 49 -12.61 8.51 4.74
N GLN A 50 -11.32 8.27 4.97
CA GLN A 50 -10.43 9.22 5.66
C GLN A 50 -10.31 10.54 4.90
N TYR A 51 -10.12 10.47 3.58
CA TYR A 51 -10.08 11.65 2.72
C TYR A 51 -11.39 12.46 2.79
N SER A 52 -12.54 11.80 2.68
CA SER A 52 -13.87 12.43 2.78
C SER A 52 -14.08 13.13 4.13
N HIS A 53 -13.65 12.50 5.23
CA HIS A 53 -13.71 13.11 6.56
C HIS A 53 -12.77 14.32 6.69
N GLY A 54 -11.58 14.27 6.08
CA GLY A 54 -10.59 15.36 6.15
C GLY A 54 -10.94 16.56 5.25
N SER A 55 -11.51 16.31 4.07
CA SER A 55 -11.88 17.33 3.08
C SER A 55 -13.24 17.97 3.36
N GLY A 56 -14.13 17.28 4.07
CA GLY A 56 -15.53 17.69 4.24
C GLY A 56 -16.41 17.37 3.02
N GLU A 57 -15.84 16.76 1.98
CA GLU A 57 -16.58 16.28 0.82
C GLU A 57 -17.34 15.01 1.19
N GLY A 58 -18.66 15.02 1.11
CA GLY A 58 -19.48 13.85 1.43
C GLY A 58 -19.22 12.70 0.45
N LEU A 59 -19.25 11.45 0.94
CA LEU A 59 -19.06 10.25 0.12
C LEU A 59 -20.07 10.14 -1.05
N ALA A 60 -21.21 10.80 -0.92
CA ALA A 60 -22.22 10.95 -1.96
C ALA A 60 -21.77 11.82 -3.15
N MET A 61 -20.63 12.50 -3.10
CA MET A 61 -20.09 13.25 -4.23
C MET A 61 -19.28 12.37 -5.17
N PHE A 62 -18.96 11.14 -4.76
CA PHE A 62 -18.20 10.20 -5.59
C PHE A 62 -19.12 9.32 -6.44
N ALA A 63 -18.69 9.06 -7.67
CA ALA A 63 -19.21 8.04 -8.56
C ALA A 63 -18.78 6.63 -8.08
N PRO A 64 -19.29 5.55 -8.69
CA PRO A 64 -18.78 4.20 -8.45
C PRO A 64 -17.26 4.12 -8.67
N ARG A 65 -16.63 3.21 -7.92
CA ARG A 65 -15.18 2.99 -7.98
C ARG A 65 -14.78 2.34 -9.30
N GLU A 66 -13.72 2.84 -9.90
CA GLU A 66 -13.01 2.23 -11.02
C GLU A 66 -11.74 1.54 -10.50
N ASP A 67 -11.53 0.28 -10.90
CA ASP A 67 -10.44 -0.57 -10.41
C ASP A 67 -9.46 -0.86 -11.55
N ALA A 68 -8.17 -0.59 -11.34
CA ALA A 68 -7.11 -0.90 -12.29
C ALA A 68 -5.99 -1.69 -11.60
N ARG A 69 -5.53 -2.76 -12.26
CA ARG A 69 -4.42 -3.59 -11.78
C ARG A 69 -3.15 -3.27 -12.55
N TRP A 70 -2.08 -3.02 -11.81
CA TRP A 70 -0.76 -2.74 -12.35
C TRP A 70 0.24 -3.85 -11.98
N ALA A 71 1.41 -3.83 -12.62
CA ALA A 71 2.48 -4.77 -12.34
C ALA A 71 3.02 -4.64 -10.90
N ASP A 72 2.91 -3.45 -10.33
CA ASP A 72 3.47 -3.04 -9.04
C ASP A 72 2.41 -2.75 -7.96
N GLY A 73 1.12 -2.84 -8.29
CA GLY A 73 0.05 -2.53 -7.35
C GLY A 73 -1.34 -2.48 -7.97
N TRP A 74 -2.22 -1.72 -7.31
CA TRP A 74 -3.59 -1.46 -7.71
C TRP A 74 -3.84 0.04 -7.67
N GLU A 75 -4.62 0.54 -8.61
CA GLU A 75 -5.14 1.89 -8.60
C GLU A 75 -6.65 1.85 -8.50
N PHE A 76 -7.18 2.68 -7.62
CA PHE A 76 -8.61 2.86 -7.42
C PHE A 76 -8.96 4.31 -7.67
N ARG A 77 -9.96 4.53 -8.51
CA ARG A 77 -10.38 5.88 -8.90
C ARG A 77 -11.85 6.09 -8.57
N TRP A 78 -12.14 7.26 -8.00
CA TRP A 78 -13.50 7.76 -7.82
C TRP A 78 -13.61 9.11 -8.51
N ARG A 79 -14.53 9.22 -9.47
CA ARG A 79 -14.85 10.49 -10.12
C ARG A 79 -15.81 11.29 -9.27
N TYR A 80 -15.71 12.62 -9.32
CA TYR A 80 -16.67 13.48 -8.63
C TYR A 80 -17.91 13.70 -9.50
N ARG A 81 -19.10 13.38 -8.99
CA ARG A 81 -20.37 13.49 -9.71
C ARG A 81 -20.75 14.88 -10.23
N PRO A 82 -20.48 16.01 -9.54
CA PRO A 82 -20.74 17.31 -10.15
C PRO A 82 -19.89 17.57 -11.42
N CYS A 83 -18.83 16.78 -11.66
CA CYS A 83 -17.86 17.05 -12.72
C CYS A 83 -16.89 15.87 -12.98
N PRO A 84 -17.40 14.72 -13.45
CA PRO A 84 -16.66 13.46 -13.47
C PRO A 84 -15.48 13.44 -14.44
N GLU A 85 -15.43 14.38 -15.39
CA GLU A 85 -14.33 14.50 -16.36
C GLU A 85 -13.15 15.34 -15.86
N ARG A 86 -13.34 16.14 -14.82
CA ARG A 86 -12.33 17.10 -14.34
C ARG A 86 -11.74 16.73 -12.99
N ALA A 87 -12.59 16.35 -12.03
CA ALA A 87 -12.14 15.95 -10.71
C ALA A 87 -12.26 14.45 -10.52
N SER A 88 -11.20 13.86 -9.97
CA SER A 88 -11.23 12.49 -9.46
C SER A 88 -10.21 12.29 -8.37
N LEU A 89 -10.57 11.49 -7.38
CA LEU A 89 -9.66 10.96 -6.39
C LEU A 89 -9.08 9.64 -6.92
N ARG A 90 -7.76 9.56 -7.03
CA ARG A 90 -7.03 8.33 -7.36
C ARG A 90 -6.21 7.90 -6.15
N ILE A 91 -6.29 6.63 -5.83
CA ILE A 91 -5.53 6.01 -4.74
C ILE A 91 -4.76 4.84 -5.34
N TRP A 92 -3.44 4.93 -5.29
CA TRP A 92 -2.57 3.81 -5.66
C TRP A 92 -2.10 3.08 -4.41
N ILE A 93 -2.08 1.75 -4.48
CA ILE A 93 -1.69 0.85 -3.39
C ILE A 93 -0.63 -0.12 -3.91
N SER A 94 0.51 -0.19 -3.24
CA SER A 94 1.60 -1.09 -3.61
C SER A 94 1.20 -2.55 -3.50
N ARG A 95 1.86 -3.41 -4.27
CA ARG A 95 1.61 -4.85 -4.27
C ARG A 95 1.75 -5.53 -2.90
N ASP A 96 2.61 -5.01 -2.03
CA ASP A 96 2.81 -5.48 -0.66
C ASP A 96 1.87 -4.82 0.37
N GLY A 97 0.99 -3.90 -0.06
CA GLY A 97 0.04 -3.18 0.80
C GLY A 97 0.67 -2.19 1.78
N ARG A 98 1.99 -1.97 1.71
CA ARG A 98 2.73 -1.13 2.67
C ARG A 98 2.77 0.34 2.28
N ARG A 99 2.56 0.66 1.01
CA ARG A 99 2.60 2.02 0.48
C ARG A 99 1.26 2.34 -0.17
N ALA A 100 0.77 3.53 0.11
CA ALA A 100 -0.37 4.11 -0.58
C ALA A 100 -0.05 5.55 -0.95
N SER A 101 -0.59 6.02 -2.07
CA SER A 101 -0.45 7.41 -2.50
C SER A 101 -1.76 7.93 -3.04
N TYR A 102 -1.99 9.23 -2.85
CA TYR A 102 -3.15 9.95 -3.34
C TYR A 102 -2.74 10.77 -4.54
N ALA A 103 -3.56 10.77 -5.57
CA ALA A 103 -3.50 11.74 -6.65
C ALA A 103 -4.89 12.33 -6.84
N GLU A 104 -4.99 13.63 -6.55
CA GLU A 104 -6.21 14.41 -6.72
C GLU A 104 -6.10 15.19 -8.03
N LEU A 105 -7.17 15.14 -8.83
CA LEU A 105 -7.36 16.14 -9.87
C LEU A 105 -8.30 17.23 -9.32
N PRO A 106 -7.96 18.51 -9.50
CA PRO A 106 -8.51 19.62 -8.73
C PRO A 106 -10.02 19.78 -8.86
N ALA A 107 -10.59 20.43 -7.83
CA ALA A 107 -12.00 20.66 -7.68
C ALA A 107 -12.61 21.41 -8.87
N CYS A 108 -13.86 21.09 -9.14
CA CYS A 108 -14.60 21.62 -10.26
C CYS A 108 -15.17 22.97 -9.92
N ASP A 109 -14.44 23.99 -10.37
CA ASP A 109 -14.70 25.41 -10.20
C ASP A 109 -14.83 25.85 -8.73
N ASP A 110 -14.41 27.08 -8.50
CA ASP A 110 -14.16 27.70 -7.18
C ASP A 110 -15.41 27.81 -6.28
N GLY A 111 -16.58 27.42 -6.79
CA GLY A 111 -17.87 27.48 -6.09
C GLY A 111 -18.43 26.15 -5.58
N PHE A 112 -17.88 24.99 -5.99
CA PHE A 112 -18.39 23.67 -5.58
C PHE A 112 -17.36 22.73 -4.95
N GLY A 113 -16.08 23.13 -4.91
CA GLY A 113 -15.09 22.54 -4.01
C GLY A 113 -14.77 23.53 -2.91
N THR A 114 -15.10 23.21 -1.66
CA THR A 114 -14.85 24.06 -0.49
C THR A 114 -13.35 24.19 -0.24
N GLY A 115 -12.69 25.10 -0.97
CA GLY A 115 -11.41 25.76 -0.72
C GLY A 115 -10.48 25.16 0.33
N ARG A 116 -10.12 23.87 0.23
CA ARG A 116 -9.21 23.24 1.18
C ARG A 116 -8.00 22.72 0.43
N ALA A 117 -6.83 23.10 0.94
CA ALA A 117 -5.56 22.70 0.35
C ALA A 117 -5.50 21.17 0.25
N PRO A 118 -4.95 20.63 -0.86
CA PRO A 118 -4.74 19.19 -0.99
C PRO A 118 -3.96 18.71 0.22
N LEU A 119 -4.35 17.55 0.77
CA LEU A 119 -3.59 16.89 1.82
C LEU A 119 -2.25 16.44 1.20
N LYS A 120 -1.27 17.35 1.20
CA LYS A 120 0.13 17.01 0.98
C LYS A 120 0.54 16.08 2.12
N VAL A 121 0.68 14.79 1.79
CA VAL A 121 1.39 13.80 2.59
C VAL A 121 2.75 13.56 1.95
#